data_AF-A0A5M3WRR8-F1
#
_entry.id   AF-A0A5M3WRR8-F1
#
_cell.length_a   1.000
_cell.length_b   1.000
_cell.length_c   1.000
_cell.angle_alpha   90.00
_cell.angle_beta   90.00
_cell.angle_gamma   90.00
#
_symmetry.space_group_name_H-M   'P 1'
#
loop_
_entity.id
_entity.type
_entity.pdbx_description
1 polymer ?
#
loop_
_entity_poly.entity_id
_entity_poly.type
_entity_poly.pdbx_seq_one_letter_code
_entity_poly.pdbx_strand_id
1 'polypeptide(L)' 'MILGVGGAVVDTATGAAVQGHPARALALAANALAERGLALEEGWIVLTGGMTDAVPLEPGRPVTAEFTHLGTLTVSCG' A
#
# COMPACT_ATOMS: atom_id res chain seq x y z
N MET A 1 -5.30 2.38 8.66
CA MET A 1 -5.41 1.02 8.12
C MET A 1 -5.12 0.05 9.24
N ILE A 2 -5.96 -0.96 9.40
CA ILE A 2 -5.71 -2.13 10.24
C ILE A 2 -5.43 -3.30 9.31
N LEU A 3 -4.28 -3.96 9.46
CA LEU A 3 -3.90 -5.15 8.70
C LEU A 3 -4.13 -6.38 9.57
N GLY A 4 -4.87 -7.36 9.07
CA GLY A 4 -5.13 -8.63 9.74
C GLY A 4 -4.74 -9.83 8.88
N VAL A 5 -4.25 -10.90 9.52
CA VAL A 5 -3.92 -12.18 8.88
C VAL A 5 -4.58 -13.32 9.65
N GLY A 6 -5.44 -14.09 8.98
CA GLY A 6 -6.21 -15.16 9.60
C GLY A 6 -7.04 -14.70 10.80
N GLY A 7 -7.59 -13.49 10.74
CA GLY A 7 -8.43 -12.90 11.79
C GLY A 7 -7.68 -12.20 12.93
N ALA A 8 -6.35 -12.26 12.98
CA ALA A 8 -5.55 -11.54 13.97
C ALA A 8 -4.99 -10.24 13.38
N VAL A 9 -5.12 -9.12 14.10
CA VAL A 9 -4.47 -7.85 13.74
C VAL A 9 -2.97 -8.00 13.90
N VAL A 10 -2.21 -7.70 12.85
CA VAL A 10 -0.75 -7.81 12.82
C VAL A 10 -0.05 -6.46 12.71
N ASP A 11 -0.72 -5.45 12.15
CA ASP A 11 -0.17 -4.10 12.08
C ASP A 11 -1.28 -3.03 11.96
N THR A 12 -0.97 -1.80 12.33
CA THR A 12 -1.82 -0.63 12.14
C THR A 12 -1.00 0.56 11.68
N ALA A 13 -1.40 1.19 10.59
CA ALA A 13 -0.67 2.32 10.02
C ALA A 13 -1.61 3.39 9.44
N THR A 14 -1.08 4.59 9.26
CA THR A 14 -1.76 5.65 8.50
C THR A 14 -1.01 5.90 7.19
N GLY A 15 -1.63 6.64 6.26
CA GLY A 15 -0.95 7.04 5.02
C GLY A 15 0.35 7.81 5.25
N ALA A 16 0.54 8.43 6.42
CA ALA A 16 1.78 9.13 6.77
C ALA A 16 3.01 8.20 6.87
N ALA A 17 2.81 6.89 7.04
CA ALA A 17 3.92 5.92 6.97
C ALA A 17 4.61 5.94 5.59
N VAL A 18 3.90 6.36 4.54
CA VAL A 18 4.45 6.51 3.18
C VAL A 18 5.12 7.88 3.05
N GLN A 19 6.38 7.97 3.49
CA GLN A 19 7.21 9.19 3.39
C GLN A 19 6.53 10.46 3.96
N GLY A 20 5.75 10.34 5.02
CA GLY A 20 4.98 11.43 5.62
C GLY A 20 3.65 11.74 4.92
N HIS A 21 3.52 11.47 3.62
CA HIS A 21 2.26 11.57 2.87
C HIS A 21 2.34 10.79 1.54
N PRO A 22 1.35 9.96 1.16
CA PRO A 22 1.43 9.15 -0.07
C PRO A 22 1.64 9.97 -1.36
N ALA A 23 1.02 11.15 -1.47
CA ALA A 23 1.23 12.06 -2.60
C ALA A 23 2.68 12.58 -2.71
N ARG A 24 3.44 12.63 -1.61
CA ARG A 24 4.86 13.01 -1.65
C ARG A 24 5.69 11.92 -2.32
N ALA A 25 5.41 10.65 -2.04
CA ALA A 25 6.06 9.53 -2.71
C ALA A 25 5.75 9.49 -4.21
N LEU A 26 4.50 9.81 -4.60
CA LEU A 26 4.13 9.98 -6.01
C LEU A 26 4.96 11.09 -6.68
N ALA A 27 5.02 12.28 -6.08
CA ALA A 27 5.78 13.41 -6.62
C ALA A 27 7.27 13.08 -6.74
N LEU A 28 7.85 12.40 -5.75
CA LEU A 28 9.23 11.94 -5.79
C LEU A 28 9.47 10.99 -6.98
N ALA A 29 8.59 9.99 -7.16
CA ALA A 29 8.69 9.05 -8.27
C ALA A 29 8.58 9.73 -9.64
N ALA A 30 7.62 10.66 -9.79
CA ALA A 30 7.43 11.42 -11.02
C ALA A 30 8.69 12.27 -11.36
N ASN A 31 9.24 12.97 -10.37
CA ASN A 31 10.46 13.76 -10.55
C ASN A 31 11.67 12.88 -10.93
N ALA A 32 11.83 11.72 -10.29
CA ALA A 32 12.93 10.79 -10.58
C ALA A 32 12.83 10.16 -11.98
N LEU A 33 11.62 10.00 -12.52
CA LEU A 33 11.41 9.61 -13.91
C LEU A 33 11.74 10.74 -14.88
N ALA A 34 11.35 11.98 -14.55
CA ALA A 34 11.63 13.15 -15.37
C ALA A 34 13.13 13.40 -15.56
N GLU A 35 13.94 13.16 -14.52
CA GLU A 35 15.42 13.21 -14.62
C GLU A 35 15.99 12.24 -15.68
N ARG A 36 15.22 11.22 -16.06
CA ARG A 36 15.58 10.20 -17.06
C ARG A 36 14.89 10.43 -18.40
N GLY A 37 14.18 11.54 -18.56
CA GLY A 37 13.38 11.84 -19.75
C GLY A 37 12.11 10.99 -19.88
N LEU A 38 11.63 10.41 -18.77
CA LEU A 38 10.41 9.61 -18.70
C LEU A 38 9.30 10.38 -17.97
N ALA A 39 8.05 9.99 -18.20
CA ALA A 39 6.89 10.55 -17.52
C ALA A 39 5.94 9.43 -17.07
N LEU A 40 5.12 9.72 -16.04
CA LEU A 40 3.93 8.94 -15.75
C LEU A 40 2.85 9.30 -16.78
N GLU A 41 2.19 8.30 -17.34
CA GLU A 41 1.15 8.53 -18.36
C GLU A 41 -0.26 8.44 -17.76
N GLU A 42 -1.22 9.01 -18.48
CA GLU A 42 -2.62 8.91 -18.13
C GLU A 42 -3.06 7.43 -18.04
N GLY A 43 -3.89 7.14 -17.03
CA GLY A 43 -4.43 5.80 -16.80
C GLY A 43 -3.51 4.85 -16.02
N TRP A 44 -2.26 5.24 -15.74
CA TRP A 44 -1.37 4.42 -14.92
C TRP A 44 -1.82 4.37 -13.46
N ILE A 45 -1.70 3.18 -12.85
CA ILE A 45 -1.87 2.97 -11.41
C ILE A 45 -0.51 3.04 -10.74
N VAL A 46 -0.34 3.96 -9.80
CA VAL A 46 0.91 4.13 -9.04
C VAL A 46 0.73 3.65 -7.61
N LEU A 47 1.48 2.62 -7.23
CA LEU A 47 1.58 2.14 -5.86
C LEU A 47 2.64 2.97 -5.12
N THR A 48 2.19 3.90 -4.28
CA THR A 48 3.05 4.92 -3.66
C THR A 48 3.95 4.39 -2.53
N GLY A 49 3.72 3.16 -2.07
CA GLY A 49 4.51 2.48 -1.06
C GLY A 49 3.66 1.66 -0.09
N GLY A 50 4.28 0.68 0.57
CA GLY A 50 3.65 -0.05 1.66
C GLY A 50 3.49 0.84 2.90
N MET A 51 2.34 0.76 3.57
CA MET A 51 2.12 1.47 4.85
C MET A 51 2.59 0.67 6.07
N THR A 52 2.73 -0.64 5.91
CA THR A 52 3.09 -1.61 6.97
C THR A 52 4.33 -2.37 6.56
N ASP A 53 4.94 -3.04 7.52
CA ASP A 53 5.94 -4.06 7.19
C ASP A 53 5.31 -5.20 6.39
N ALA A 54 6.13 -5.87 5.59
CA ALA A 54 5.72 -7.06 4.87
C ALA A 54 5.50 -8.21 5.85
N VAL A 55 4.34 -8.87 5.76
CA VAL A 55 3.98 -9.99 6.62
C VAL A 55 4.04 -11.29 5.80
N PRO A 56 4.74 -12.34 6.27
CA PRO A 56 4.76 -13.63 5.59
C PRO A 56 3.37 -14.25 5.60
N LEU A 57 2.96 -14.83 4.47
CA LEU A 57 1.65 -15.47 4.31
C LEU A 57 1.78 -16.99 4.31
N GLU A 58 0.83 -17.64 4.96
CA GLU A 58 0.65 -19.09 4.96
C GLU A 58 -0.57 -19.45 4.10
N PRO A 59 -0.53 -20.55 3.31
CA PRO A 59 -1.68 -21.00 2.54
C PRO A 59 -2.94 -21.15 3.41
N GLY A 60 -4.09 -20.74 2.86
CA GLY A 60 -5.38 -20.82 3.54
C GLY A 60 -5.62 -19.72 4.59
N ARG A 61 -4.66 -18.81 4.84
CA ARG A 61 -4.87 -17.68 5.75
C ARG A 61 -5.22 -16.40 4.98
N PRO A 62 -6.46 -15.87 5.12
CA PRO A 62 -6.83 -14.63 4.44
C PRO A 62 -6.13 -13.42 5.06
N VAL A 63 -5.85 -12.43 4.21
CA VAL A 63 -5.31 -11.12 4.59
C VAL A 63 -6.43 -10.09 4.44
N THR A 64 -6.66 -9.29 5.48
CA THR A 64 -7.66 -8.23 5.48
C THR A 64 -6.99 -6.88 5.75
N ALA A 65 -7.24 -5.90 4.88
CA ALA A 65 -6.84 -4.52 5.08
C ALA A 65 -8.11 -3.66 5.23
N GLU A 66 -8.28 -3.06 6.40
CA GLU A 66 -9.41 -2.20 6.72
C GLU A 66 -8.98 -0.73 6.81
N PHE A 67 -9.64 0.13 6.03
CA PHE A 67 -9.40 1.56 5.98
C PHE A 67 -10.59 2.31 6.56
N THR A 68 -10.32 3.27 7.44
CA THR A 68 -11.34 4.07 8.14
C THR A 68 -12.41 4.66 7.22
N HIS A 69 -12.04 5.07 5.99
CA HIS A 69 -12.95 5.70 5.04
C HIS A 69 -12.93 5.10 3.62
N LEU A 70 -12.07 4.11 3.35
CA LEU A 70 -11.93 3.48 2.02
C LEU A 70 -12.50 2.06 1.98
N GLY A 71 -13.12 1.60 3.08
CA GLY A 71 -13.69 0.27 3.20
C GLY A 71 -12.64 -0.80 3.52
N THR A 72 -13.01 -2.04 3.24
CA THR A 72 -12.22 -3.22 3.61
C THR A 72 -11.98 -4.08 2.39
N LEU A 73 -10.75 -4.57 2.25
CA LEU A 73 -10.36 -5.54 1.23
C LEU A 73 -9.84 -6.79 1.91
N THR A 74 -10.31 -7.95 1.45
CA THR A 74 -9.80 -9.26 1.88
C THR A 74 -9.31 -10.05 0.68
N VAL A 75 -8.12 -10.62 0.80
CA VAL A 75 -7.51 -11.50 -0.22
C VAL A 75 -7.16 -12.83 0.43
N SER A 76 -7.44 -13.92 -0.27
CA SER A 76 -7.09 -15.28 0.18
C SER A 76 -5.95 -15.82 -0.66
N CYS A 77 -4.91 -16.37 -0.01
CA CYS A 77 -3.89 -17.17 -0.67
C CYS A 77 -4.32 -18.65 -0.62
N GLY A 78 -4.60 -19.23 -1.79
CA GLY A 78 -4.91 -20.65 -1.95
C GLY A 78 -3.68 -21.53 -2.05
#